data_AF-Q64BJ1-F1
#
_entry.id   AF-Q64BJ1-F1
#
_cell.length_a   1.000
_cell.length_b   1.000
_cell.length_c   1.000
_cell.angle_alpha   90.00
_cell.angle_beta   90.00
_cell.angle_gamma   90.00
#
_symmetry.space_group_name_H-M   'P 1'
#
loop_
_entity.id
_entity.type
_entity.pdbx_description
1 polymer ?
#
loop_
_entity_poly.entity_id
_entity_poly.type
_entity_poly.pdbx_seq_one_letter_code
_entity_poly.pdbx_strand_id
1 'polypeptide(L)'
;MADKIDLYDDRGKLLKSDVDLQAISPLKNSAILGMVNTVKRTVAVNLAGIEKACKNSSYGGQSRNLPGCEVDIDPTARADKIAARVKELIQVEKGDDTEVAVLGGGKFLRVAAPTRRIEAGAEYVAGMTCTAAALTEALREEYNLGMYDTPYVKNAIWGTYPQTMDMKGGNVLSVLGIPQNDEGLGFALRNIMANHLAMLSQRNAMNCCAISSILEHCGVFEMGQAIGLFERYQLLALAYQGLNANNIVYEMTKNNGNTGTIGTVVQETVERAIEDGVISVDKTMPSGYKVYKANDVSLWNAYCAAGTMSATMVNCGALRGAQAVSSTLLYFNDMIEKETSLPGCDWGRVEGTAVGFSFFSHSIYGGGGPGVFNGNHVVTRHSTGMAIPCVAVAVALDAGTQMFSPESTSAIVLDTFQDVPIMMNPLQEVAAAV
;
A
#
# COMPACT_ATOMS: atom_id res chain seq x y z
N MET A 1 30.92 8.21 5.09
CA MET A 1 31.02 6.91 4.38
C MET A 1 29.65 6.64 3.78
N ALA A 2 29.57 6.09 2.58
CA ALA A 2 28.29 5.67 2.03
C ALA A 2 27.73 4.53 2.90
N ASP A 3 26.49 4.65 3.35
CA ASP A 3 25.83 3.61 4.12
C ASP A 3 25.76 2.31 3.32
N LYS A 4 26.09 1.21 3.99
CA LYS A 4 26.05 -0.15 3.43
C LYS A 4 25.04 -0.98 4.19
N ILE A 5 24.26 -1.75 3.45
CA ILE A 5 23.23 -2.63 3.99
C ILE A 5 23.32 -4.02 3.35
N ASP A 6 22.87 -5.02 4.09
CA ASP A 6 22.63 -6.36 3.59
C ASP A 6 21.12 -6.56 3.39
N LEU A 7 20.72 -7.13 2.25
CA LEU A 7 19.33 -7.37 1.88
C LEU A 7 18.96 -8.82 2.12
N TYR A 8 17.79 -9.04 2.73
CA TYR A 8 17.29 -10.35 3.13
C TYR A 8 15.89 -10.60 2.54
N ASP A 9 15.52 -11.87 2.35
CA ASP A 9 14.18 -12.26 1.93
C ASP A 9 13.16 -12.30 3.09
N ASP A 10 11.92 -12.67 2.77
CA ASP A 10 10.83 -12.82 3.73
C ASP A 10 11.00 -14.00 4.71
N ARG A 11 12.08 -14.77 4.58
CA ARG A 11 12.45 -15.89 5.44
C ARG A 11 13.75 -15.65 6.21
N GLY A 12 14.28 -14.44 6.16
CA GLY A 12 15.52 -14.08 6.85
C GLY A 12 16.76 -14.71 6.22
N LYS A 13 16.72 -15.05 4.93
CA LYS A 13 17.89 -15.51 4.18
C LYS A 13 18.52 -14.34 3.43
N LEU A 14 19.84 -14.23 3.52
CA LEU A 14 20.62 -13.23 2.81
C LEU A 14 20.42 -13.36 1.28
N LEU A 15 20.06 -12.26 0.64
CA LEU A 15 19.93 -12.12 -0.81
C LEU A 15 21.16 -11.46 -1.42
N LYS A 16 21.60 -10.33 -0.84
CA LYS A 16 22.74 -9.55 -1.32
C LYS A 16 23.41 -8.84 -0.14
N SER A 17 24.73 -8.75 -0.15
CA SER A 17 25.52 -8.10 0.92
C SER A 17 26.31 -6.90 0.39
N ASP A 18 26.69 -5.99 1.28
CA ASP A 18 27.47 -4.77 0.99
C ASP A 18 26.81 -3.86 -0.08
N VAL A 19 25.49 -3.79 -0.04
CA VAL A 19 24.68 -2.95 -0.93
C VAL A 19 24.81 -1.50 -0.52
N ASP A 20 25.10 -0.61 -1.48
CA ASP A 20 25.00 0.84 -1.26
C ASP A 20 23.55 1.21 -0.98
N LEU A 21 23.29 1.92 0.11
CA LEU A 21 21.95 2.40 0.48
C LEU A 21 21.24 3.12 -0.67
N GLN A 22 21.98 3.82 -1.53
CA GLN A 22 21.41 4.53 -2.67
C GLN A 22 20.83 3.58 -3.74
N ALA A 23 21.22 2.31 -3.76
CA ALA A 23 20.72 1.33 -4.73
C ALA A 23 19.26 0.91 -4.46
N ILE A 24 18.74 1.13 -3.24
CA ILE A 24 17.32 0.93 -2.92
C ILE A 24 16.49 2.23 -3.00
N SER A 25 17.09 3.32 -3.49
CA SER A 25 16.37 4.60 -3.61
C SER A 25 15.20 4.49 -4.58
N PRO A 26 14.01 5.02 -4.23
CA PRO A 26 12.88 5.16 -5.16
C PRO A 26 13.21 5.84 -6.49
N LEU A 27 14.27 6.66 -6.51
CA LEU A 27 14.72 7.39 -7.70
C LEU A 27 15.65 6.58 -8.61
N LYS A 28 16.11 5.40 -8.17
CA LYS A 28 17.17 4.61 -8.83
C LYS A 28 16.79 3.15 -9.05
N ASN A 29 16.13 2.52 -8.09
CA ASN A 29 15.85 1.09 -8.14
C ASN A 29 14.75 0.79 -9.18
N SER A 30 15.08 0.01 -10.21
CA SER A 30 14.15 -0.26 -11.32
C SER A 30 12.93 -1.10 -10.90
N ALA A 31 13.05 -1.96 -9.88
CA ALA A 31 11.93 -2.73 -9.36
C ALA A 31 10.93 -1.82 -8.61
N ILE A 32 11.41 -0.86 -7.82
CA ILE A 32 10.56 0.16 -7.17
C ILE A 32 9.84 1.02 -8.21
N LEU A 33 10.55 1.52 -9.22
CA LEU A 33 9.94 2.27 -10.33
C LEU A 33 8.91 1.41 -11.08
N GLY A 34 9.20 0.13 -11.28
CA GLY A 34 8.27 -0.85 -11.84
C GLY A 34 7.00 -1.03 -10.99
N MET A 35 7.12 -1.08 -9.67
CA MET A 35 5.97 -1.14 -8.75
C MET A 35 5.08 0.12 -8.88
N VAL A 36 5.69 1.32 -8.86
CA VAL A 36 4.97 2.59 -8.99
C VAL A 36 4.26 2.67 -10.35
N ASN A 37 4.95 2.31 -11.43
CA ASN A 37 4.35 2.26 -12.77
C ASN A 37 3.17 1.28 -12.82
N THR A 38 3.34 0.10 -12.22
CA THR A 38 2.31 -0.94 -12.15
C THR A 38 1.05 -0.45 -11.45
N VAL A 39 1.14 0.17 -10.26
CA VAL A 39 -0.04 0.68 -9.55
C VAL A 39 -0.71 1.85 -10.26
N LYS A 40 0.05 2.68 -11.00
CA LYS A 40 -0.50 3.82 -11.76
C LYS A 40 -1.32 3.37 -12.98
N ARG A 41 -0.90 2.30 -13.65
CA ARG A 41 -1.47 1.91 -14.96
C ARG A 41 -2.39 0.70 -14.93
N THR A 42 -2.38 -0.08 -13.85
CA THR A 42 -3.16 -1.32 -13.73
C THR A 42 -4.52 -1.05 -13.10
N VAL A 43 -5.56 -1.51 -13.77
CA VAL A 43 -6.97 -1.28 -13.43
C VAL A 43 -7.71 -2.60 -13.46
N ALA A 44 -8.57 -2.80 -12.46
CA ALA A 44 -9.47 -3.93 -12.37
C ALA A 44 -10.81 -3.60 -13.04
N VAL A 45 -11.31 -4.51 -13.87
CA VAL A 45 -12.63 -4.40 -14.51
C VAL A 45 -13.51 -5.54 -14.02
N ASN A 46 -14.70 -5.23 -13.50
CA ASN A 46 -15.69 -6.21 -13.08
C ASN A 46 -16.77 -6.41 -14.14
N LEU A 47 -16.53 -7.32 -15.10
CA LEU A 47 -17.49 -7.65 -16.16
C LEU A 47 -18.78 -8.23 -15.59
N ALA A 48 -18.70 -9.08 -14.56
CA ALA A 48 -19.87 -9.65 -13.89
C ALA A 48 -20.72 -8.55 -13.20
N GLY A 49 -20.07 -7.53 -12.65
CA GLY A 49 -20.72 -6.35 -12.08
C GLY A 49 -21.43 -5.50 -13.14
N ILE A 50 -20.79 -5.29 -14.30
CA ILE A 50 -21.39 -4.59 -15.44
C ILE A 50 -22.61 -5.33 -15.95
N GLU A 51 -22.49 -6.64 -16.15
CA GLU A 51 -23.60 -7.52 -16.56
C GLU A 51 -24.78 -7.41 -15.60
N LYS A 52 -24.52 -7.55 -14.30
CA LYS A 52 -25.54 -7.45 -13.25
C LYS A 52 -26.20 -6.07 -13.22
N ALA A 53 -25.42 -5.00 -13.38
CA ALA A 53 -25.94 -3.64 -13.38
C ALA A 53 -26.86 -3.39 -14.57
N CYS A 54 -26.46 -3.86 -15.76
CA CYS A 54 -27.25 -3.73 -16.98
C CYS A 54 -28.55 -4.55 -16.92
N LYS A 55 -28.48 -5.81 -16.46
CA LYS A 55 -29.65 -6.70 -16.34
C LYS A 55 -30.69 -6.20 -15.33
N ASN A 56 -30.25 -5.57 -14.24
CA ASN A 56 -31.14 -5.14 -13.15
C ASN A 56 -31.43 -3.63 -13.15
N SER A 57 -30.98 -2.91 -14.19
CA SER A 57 -31.01 -1.45 -14.28
C SER A 57 -30.46 -0.71 -13.04
N SER A 58 -29.54 -1.36 -12.31
CA SER A 58 -28.98 -0.89 -11.04
C SER A 58 -27.73 -0.04 -11.26
N TYR A 59 -27.94 1.17 -11.77
CA TYR A 59 -26.87 2.09 -12.16
C TYR A 59 -26.57 3.14 -11.07
N GLY A 60 -25.30 3.57 -10.99
CA GLY A 60 -24.89 4.69 -10.15
C GLY A 60 -24.68 4.40 -8.66
N GLY A 61 -24.55 3.13 -8.28
CA GLY A 61 -24.13 2.71 -6.95
C GLY A 61 -25.27 2.23 -6.04
N GLN A 62 -24.95 2.13 -4.74
CA GLN A 62 -25.80 1.43 -3.77
C GLN A 62 -27.23 1.99 -3.72
N SER A 63 -28.21 1.08 -3.75
CA SER A 63 -29.64 1.36 -3.64
C SER A 63 -30.21 2.31 -4.71
N ARG A 64 -29.58 2.38 -5.89
CA ARG A 64 -30.10 3.11 -7.06
C ARG A 64 -30.53 2.14 -8.15
N ASN A 65 -31.69 2.43 -8.74
CA ASN A 65 -32.27 1.64 -9.82
C ASN A 65 -33.05 2.56 -10.78
N LEU A 66 -33.00 2.27 -12.08
CA LEU A 66 -33.73 2.95 -13.15
C LEU A 66 -34.63 1.95 -13.90
N PRO A 67 -35.78 1.55 -13.32
CA PRO A 67 -36.65 0.55 -13.95
C PRO A 67 -37.04 0.89 -15.38
N GLY A 68 -37.01 -0.09 -16.29
CA GLY A 68 -37.28 0.10 -17.71
C GLY A 68 -36.07 0.53 -18.54
N CYS A 69 -34.88 0.58 -17.92
CA CYS A 69 -33.61 0.90 -18.55
C CYS A 69 -32.64 -0.30 -18.53
N GLU A 70 -33.19 -1.52 -18.53
CA GLU A 70 -32.40 -2.75 -18.57
C GLU A 70 -31.72 -2.91 -19.94
N VAL A 71 -30.46 -3.35 -19.97
CA VAL A 71 -29.74 -3.65 -21.20
C VAL A 71 -29.28 -5.11 -21.16
N ASP A 72 -29.68 -5.89 -22.16
CA ASP A 72 -29.35 -7.31 -22.24
C ASP A 72 -27.97 -7.52 -22.87
N ILE A 73 -26.97 -7.77 -22.02
CA ILE A 73 -25.60 -8.10 -22.40
C ILE A 73 -25.08 -9.26 -21.53
N ASP A 74 -24.12 -10.01 -22.07
CA ASP A 74 -23.45 -11.12 -21.36
C ASP A 74 -21.91 -11.01 -21.52
N PRO A 75 -21.30 -9.93 -20.99
CA PRO A 75 -19.88 -9.67 -21.19
C PRO A 75 -19.00 -10.76 -20.58
N THR A 76 -19.47 -11.51 -19.59
CA THR A 76 -18.69 -12.60 -18.99
C THR A 76 -18.53 -13.77 -19.94
N ALA A 77 -19.58 -14.15 -20.68
CA ALA A 77 -19.48 -15.18 -21.72
C ALA A 77 -18.63 -14.79 -22.93
N ARG A 78 -18.38 -13.47 -23.13
CA ARG A 78 -17.58 -12.92 -24.24
C ARG A 78 -16.27 -12.27 -23.79
N ALA A 79 -15.79 -12.58 -22.59
CA ALA A 79 -14.69 -11.89 -21.95
C ALA A 79 -13.40 -11.84 -22.81
N ASP A 80 -13.02 -12.94 -23.46
CA ASP A 80 -11.83 -12.99 -24.33
C ASP A 80 -11.92 -12.02 -25.51
N LYS A 81 -13.10 -11.93 -26.13
CA LYS A 81 -13.34 -11.04 -27.27
C LYS A 81 -13.35 -9.57 -26.85
N ILE A 82 -13.99 -9.28 -25.71
CA ILE A 82 -13.98 -7.94 -25.10
C ILE A 82 -12.55 -7.54 -24.71
N ALA A 83 -11.80 -8.43 -24.06
CA ALA A 83 -10.42 -8.21 -23.66
C ALA A 83 -9.52 -7.89 -24.86
N ALA A 84 -9.63 -8.68 -25.95
CA ALA A 84 -8.89 -8.43 -27.18
C ALA A 84 -9.20 -7.06 -27.78
N ARG A 85 -10.48 -6.67 -27.81
CA ARG A 85 -10.90 -5.36 -28.34
C ARG A 85 -10.47 -4.20 -27.44
N VAL A 86 -10.59 -4.35 -26.13
CA VAL A 86 -10.08 -3.38 -25.15
C VAL A 86 -8.58 -3.19 -25.32
N LYS A 87 -7.81 -4.27 -25.49
CA LYS A 87 -6.37 -4.19 -25.77
C LYS A 87 -6.08 -3.42 -27.05
N GLU A 88 -6.81 -3.72 -28.13
CA GLU A 88 -6.64 -3.05 -29.42
C GLU A 88 -6.92 -1.54 -29.35
N LEU A 89 -7.93 -1.13 -28.60
CA LEU A 89 -8.30 0.28 -28.43
C LEU A 89 -7.34 1.06 -27.52
N ILE A 90 -6.80 0.40 -26.49
CA ILE A 90 -5.92 1.05 -25.51
C ILE A 90 -4.46 1.06 -25.98
N GLN A 91 -3.98 0.05 -26.69
CA GLN A 91 -2.59 0.05 -27.15
C GLN A 91 -2.27 1.29 -28.01
N VAL A 92 -1.04 1.79 -27.89
CA VAL A 92 -0.55 2.94 -28.68
C VAL A 92 0.18 2.42 -29.91
N GLU A 93 1.04 1.42 -29.74
CA GLU A 93 1.79 0.78 -30.81
C GLU A 93 1.74 -0.74 -30.66
N LYS A 94 1.77 -1.45 -31.78
CA LYS A 94 1.83 -2.92 -31.74
C LYS A 94 3.10 -3.36 -31.02
N GLY A 95 2.92 -4.11 -29.93
CA GLY A 95 4.04 -4.64 -29.13
C GLY A 95 4.52 -3.72 -28.02
N ASP A 96 3.79 -2.65 -27.70
CA ASP A 96 4.02 -1.90 -26.47
C ASP A 96 3.66 -2.73 -25.20
N ASP A 97 3.77 -2.10 -24.03
CA ASP A 97 3.57 -2.72 -22.72
C ASP A 97 2.09 -2.82 -22.30
N THR A 98 1.15 -2.72 -23.24
CA THR A 98 -0.28 -2.94 -22.98
C THR A 98 -0.57 -4.40 -22.66
N GLU A 99 -1.20 -4.63 -21.51
CA GLU A 99 -1.67 -5.95 -21.09
C GLU A 99 -3.16 -5.92 -20.80
N VAL A 100 -3.89 -6.92 -21.31
CA VAL A 100 -5.26 -7.20 -20.90
C VAL A 100 -5.37 -8.70 -20.64
N ALA A 101 -5.62 -9.08 -19.39
CA ALA A 101 -5.75 -10.46 -18.97
C ALA A 101 -7.18 -10.74 -18.50
N VAL A 102 -7.73 -11.87 -18.93
CA VAL A 102 -9.04 -12.36 -18.48
C VAL A 102 -8.85 -13.19 -17.22
N LEU A 103 -9.63 -12.90 -16.19
CA LEU A 103 -9.49 -13.47 -14.86
C LEU A 103 -10.83 -14.03 -14.35
N GLY A 104 -10.76 -14.94 -13.37
CA GLY A 104 -11.95 -15.48 -12.70
C GLY A 104 -12.95 -16.18 -13.64
N GLY A 105 -12.47 -16.79 -14.73
CA GLY A 105 -13.31 -17.44 -15.73
C GLY A 105 -14.17 -16.46 -16.55
N GLY A 106 -13.66 -15.26 -16.84
CA GLY A 106 -14.36 -14.23 -17.62
C GLY A 106 -15.08 -13.18 -16.79
N LYS A 107 -15.07 -13.30 -15.46
CA LYS A 107 -15.75 -12.36 -14.55
C LYS A 107 -15.03 -11.03 -14.42
N PHE A 108 -13.70 -11.03 -14.57
CA PHE A 108 -12.86 -9.86 -14.37
C PHE A 108 -11.87 -9.69 -15.51
N LEU A 109 -11.43 -8.45 -15.74
CA LEU A 109 -10.24 -8.18 -16.54
C LEU A 109 -9.21 -7.44 -15.68
N ARG A 110 -7.94 -7.82 -15.78
CA ARG A 110 -6.82 -6.92 -15.47
C ARG A 110 -6.49 -6.16 -16.74
N VAL A 111 -6.48 -4.83 -16.66
CA VAL A 111 -6.04 -3.95 -17.76
C VAL A 111 -4.86 -3.14 -17.28
N ALA A 112 -3.70 -3.35 -17.87
CA ALA A 112 -2.53 -2.50 -17.68
C ALA A 112 -2.40 -1.60 -18.92
N ALA A 113 -2.79 -0.33 -18.78
CA ALA A 113 -2.62 0.64 -19.86
C ALA A 113 -1.12 0.79 -20.20
N PRO A 114 -0.75 1.09 -21.46
CA PRO A 114 0.64 1.24 -21.83
C PRO A 114 1.24 2.45 -21.13
N THR A 115 2.50 2.33 -20.71
CA THR A 115 3.22 3.38 -19.96
C THR A 115 3.19 4.72 -20.68
N ARG A 116 3.27 4.72 -22.02
CA ARG A 116 3.22 5.95 -22.84
C ARG A 116 1.97 6.80 -22.61
N ARG A 117 0.82 6.20 -22.29
CA ARG A 117 -0.40 6.97 -21.97
C ARG A 117 -0.31 7.66 -20.62
N ILE A 118 0.37 7.03 -19.66
CA ILE A 118 0.61 7.60 -18.35
C ILE A 118 1.66 8.71 -18.43
N GLU A 119 2.72 8.52 -19.23
CA GLU A 119 3.78 9.53 -19.43
C GLU A 119 3.31 10.75 -20.22
N ALA A 120 2.44 10.57 -21.21
CA ALA A 120 1.84 11.68 -21.95
C ALA A 120 0.72 12.39 -21.16
N GLY A 121 0.18 11.72 -20.13
CA GLY A 121 -0.80 12.26 -19.21
C GLY A 121 -0.16 13.09 -18.10
N ALA A 122 -0.96 13.97 -17.49
CA ALA A 122 -0.48 14.73 -16.32
C ALA A 122 -0.38 13.85 -15.06
N GLU A 123 -1.16 12.77 -14.98
CA GLU A 123 -1.31 11.94 -13.78
C GLU A 123 -1.74 10.49 -14.14
N TYR A 124 -2.15 9.68 -13.16
CA TYR A 124 -2.39 8.22 -13.27
C TYR A 124 -3.83 7.78 -13.63
N VAL A 125 -4.85 8.63 -13.48
CA VAL A 125 -6.27 8.41 -13.85
C VAL A 125 -6.43 8.15 -15.35
N ALA A 126 -5.42 8.49 -16.17
CA ALA A 126 -5.31 8.03 -17.55
C ALA A 126 -5.48 6.50 -17.67
N GLY A 127 -4.96 5.71 -16.72
CA GLY A 127 -5.17 4.25 -16.67
C GLY A 127 -6.66 3.87 -16.58
N MET A 128 -7.39 4.49 -15.65
CA MET A 128 -8.83 4.24 -15.44
C MET A 128 -9.68 4.74 -16.61
N THR A 129 -9.46 5.98 -17.04
CA THR A 129 -10.30 6.64 -18.05
C THR A 129 -10.13 6.04 -19.44
N CYS A 130 -8.90 5.67 -19.84
CA CYS A 130 -8.67 4.94 -21.09
C CYS A 130 -9.31 3.55 -21.04
N THR A 131 -9.19 2.85 -19.91
CA THR A 131 -9.82 1.53 -19.70
C THR A 131 -11.33 1.61 -19.80
N ALA A 132 -11.95 2.54 -19.08
CA ALA A 132 -13.39 2.72 -19.07
C ALA A 132 -13.93 3.13 -20.46
N ALA A 133 -13.21 4.01 -21.19
CA ALA A 133 -13.59 4.42 -22.54
C ALA A 133 -13.52 3.25 -23.53
N ALA A 134 -12.40 2.53 -23.55
CA ALA A 134 -12.21 1.38 -24.42
C ALA A 134 -13.21 0.26 -24.14
N LEU A 135 -13.52 0.00 -22.85
CA LEU A 135 -14.52 -0.98 -22.47
C LEU A 135 -15.93 -0.57 -22.91
N THR A 136 -16.28 0.71 -22.81
CA THR A 136 -17.58 1.23 -23.29
C THR A 136 -17.73 0.98 -24.78
N GLU A 137 -16.67 1.29 -25.56
CA GLU A 137 -16.67 1.08 -27.00
C GLU A 137 -16.68 -0.41 -27.39
N ALA A 138 -15.88 -1.23 -26.71
CA ALA A 138 -15.85 -2.67 -26.95
C ALA A 138 -17.21 -3.33 -26.70
N LEU A 139 -17.92 -2.97 -25.63
CA LEU A 139 -19.28 -3.48 -25.39
C LEU A 139 -20.30 -2.93 -26.38
N ARG A 140 -20.19 -1.66 -26.75
CA ARG A 140 -21.06 -1.05 -27.77
C ARG A 140 -20.97 -1.80 -29.09
N GLU A 141 -19.75 -2.10 -29.55
CA GLU A 141 -19.52 -2.85 -30.79
C GLU A 141 -19.95 -4.32 -30.67
N GLU A 142 -19.58 -5.00 -29.57
CA GLU A 142 -19.85 -6.42 -29.39
C GLU A 142 -21.35 -6.76 -29.38
N TYR A 143 -22.15 -5.84 -28.83
CA TYR A 143 -23.60 -6.01 -28.67
C TYR A 143 -24.41 -5.11 -29.61
N ASN A 144 -23.75 -4.40 -30.54
CA ASN A 144 -24.39 -3.47 -31.48
C ASN A 144 -25.35 -2.48 -30.78
N LEU A 145 -24.90 -1.90 -29.67
CA LEU A 145 -25.72 -1.01 -28.85
C LEU A 145 -25.95 0.32 -29.56
N GLY A 146 -27.21 0.75 -29.60
CA GLY A 146 -27.63 2.01 -30.20
C GLY A 146 -27.39 3.21 -29.30
N MET A 147 -27.76 4.40 -29.78
CA MET A 147 -27.58 5.66 -29.04
C MET A 147 -28.36 5.71 -27.72
N TYR A 148 -29.42 4.92 -27.60
CA TYR A 148 -30.32 4.93 -26.43
C TYR A 148 -29.86 3.96 -25.34
N ASP A 149 -29.19 2.86 -25.69
CA ASP A 149 -28.74 1.84 -24.73
C ASP A 149 -27.31 2.10 -24.24
N THR A 150 -26.45 2.63 -25.12
CA THR A 150 -25.04 2.90 -24.81
C THR A 150 -24.84 3.75 -23.54
N PRO A 151 -25.65 4.80 -23.26
CA PRO A 151 -25.51 5.58 -22.03
C PRO A 151 -25.68 4.76 -20.74
N TYR A 152 -26.51 3.71 -20.75
CA TYR A 152 -26.73 2.85 -19.58
C TYR A 152 -25.54 1.92 -19.34
N VAL A 153 -24.97 1.33 -20.40
CA VAL A 153 -23.72 0.56 -20.31
C VAL A 153 -22.56 1.45 -19.88
N LYS A 154 -22.48 2.70 -20.38
CA LYS A 154 -21.53 3.69 -19.86
C LYS A 154 -21.72 3.89 -18.36
N ASN A 155 -22.95 4.01 -17.86
CA ASN A 155 -23.21 4.18 -16.43
C ASN A 155 -22.78 2.94 -15.61
N ALA A 156 -23.01 1.73 -16.12
CA ALA A 156 -22.51 0.50 -15.47
C ALA A 156 -20.98 0.46 -15.36
N ILE A 157 -20.26 1.05 -16.32
CA ILE A 157 -18.79 1.11 -16.34
C ILE A 157 -18.27 2.26 -15.46
N TRP A 158 -18.71 3.48 -15.75
CA TRP A 158 -18.20 4.75 -15.18
C TRP A 158 -18.89 5.17 -13.90
N GLY A 159 -20.00 4.53 -13.54
CA GLY A 159 -20.86 4.96 -12.44
C GLY A 159 -21.55 6.29 -12.73
N THR A 160 -21.67 7.12 -11.69
CA THR A 160 -22.31 8.44 -11.77
C THR A 160 -21.42 9.56 -12.32
N TYR A 161 -20.18 9.29 -12.71
CA TYR A 161 -19.32 10.29 -13.32
C TYR A 161 -19.93 10.84 -14.64
N PRO A 162 -19.97 12.17 -14.88
CA PRO A 162 -19.29 13.25 -14.16
C PRO A 162 -20.17 14.00 -13.13
N GLN A 163 -21.37 13.51 -12.79
CA GLN A 163 -22.16 14.09 -11.72
C GLN A 163 -21.44 13.97 -10.36
N THR A 164 -20.69 12.88 -10.18
CA THR A 164 -19.68 12.72 -9.12
C THR A 164 -18.29 12.97 -9.69
N MET A 165 -17.34 13.37 -8.84
CA MET A 165 -15.94 13.55 -9.24
C MET A 165 -15.25 12.22 -9.53
N ASP A 166 -15.62 11.16 -8.80
CA ASP A 166 -15.16 9.79 -8.95
C ASP A 166 -16.12 8.93 -9.78
N MET A 167 -15.67 7.73 -10.16
CA MET A 167 -16.48 6.71 -10.85
C MET A 167 -17.40 5.96 -9.87
N LYS A 168 -18.10 6.70 -9.00
CA LYS A 168 -18.93 6.12 -7.93
C LYS A 168 -20.00 5.20 -8.49
N GLY A 169 -19.98 3.96 -8.02
CA GLY A 169 -20.91 2.91 -8.47
C GLY A 169 -20.55 2.30 -9.84
N GLY A 170 -19.41 2.67 -10.41
CA GLY A 170 -18.84 2.03 -11.60
C GLY A 170 -18.15 0.71 -11.27
N ASN A 171 -17.73 0.02 -12.34
CA ASN A 171 -17.12 -1.32 -12.28
C ASN A 171 -15.69 -1.34 -12.84
N VAL A 172 -15.06 -0.17 -12.91
CA VAL A 172 -13.64 0.03 -13.24
C VAL A 172 -12.97 0.62 -12.00
N LEU A 173 -12.03 -0.11 -11.42
CA LEU A 173 -11.47 0.15 -10.09
C LEU A 173 -9.93 0.21 -10.16
N SER A 174 -9.34 1.17 -9.46
CA SER A 174 -7.89 1.28 -9.27
C SER A 174 -7.55 1.14 -7.79
N VAL A 175 -6.32 0.70 -7.49
CA VAL A 175 -5.78 0.73 -6.12
C VAL A 175 -5.50 2.16 -5.65
N LEU A 176 -5.30 3.10 -6.58
CA LEU A 176 -5.13 4.52 -6.29
C LEU A 176 -6.49 5.22 -6.34
N GLY A 177 -6.79 6.00 -5.28
CA GLY A 177 -7.92 6.93 -5.29
C GLY A 177 -7.74 8.05 -6.33
N ILE A 178 -8.81 8.77 -6.68
CA ILE A 178 -8.70 9.91 -7.60
C ILE A 178 -7.93 11.09 -6.95
N PRO A 179 -7.17 11.89 -7.73
CA PRO A 179 -6.39 13.00 -7.19
C PRO A 179 -7.21 14.06 -6.43
N GLN A 180 -8.49 14.23 -6.74
CA GLN A 180 -9.38 15.15 -6.03
C GLN A 180 -9.63 14.75 -4.57
N ASN A 181 -9.37 13.49 -4.22
CA ASN A 181 -9.44 12.99 -2.85
C ASN A 181 -8.07 13.05 -2.14
N ASP A 182 -7.04 13.58 -2.80
CA ASP A 182 -5.74 13.74 -2.16
C ASP A 182 -5.81 14.89 -1.15
N GLU A 183 -5.45 14.55 0.08
CA GLU A 183 -5.47 15.42 1.25
C GLU A 183 -4.32 16.45 1.22
N GLY A 184 -3.36 16.27 0.31
CA GLY A 184 -2.28 17.23 0.05
C GLY A 184 -1.60 16.98 -1.29
N LEU A 185 -0.72 17.90 -1.69
CA LEU A 185 0.06 17.73 -2.92
C LEU A 185 1.05 16.58 -2.78
N GLY A 186 1.09 15.68 -3.77
CA GLY A 186 1.97 14.50 -3.80
C GLY A 186 1.48 13.30 -2.97
N PHE A 187 0.21 13.26 -2.56
CA PHE A 187 -0.33 12.20 -1.70
C PHE A 187 -0.88 10.98 -2.45
N ALA A 188 -0.90 10.98 -3.77
CA ALA A 188 -1.51 9.93 -4.60
C ALA A 188 -1.06 8.51 -4.20
N LEU A 189 0.25 8.27 -4.11
CA LEU A 189 0.79 6.95 -3.73
C LEU A 189 0.51 6.54 -2.28
N ARG A 190 0.10 7.50 -1.45
CA ARG A 190 -0.33 7.28 -0.05
C ARG A 190 -1.83 7.01 0.05
N ASN A 191 -2.58 7.17 -1.04
CA ASN A 191 -4.02 6.98 -1.11
C ASN A 191 -4.40 5.52 -1.46
N ILE A 192 -3.78 4.58 -0.75
CA ILE A 192 -3.98 3.12 -0.90
C ILE A 192 -4.32 2.55 0.47
N MET A 193 -5.53 2.01 0.63
CA MET A 193 -5.97 1.47 1.94
C MET A 193 -5.15 0.25 2.39
N ALA A 194 -4.99 0.11 3.70
CA ALA A 194 -4.27 -1.00 4.32
C ALA A 194 -4.83 -2.37 3.89
N ASN A 195 -6.14 -2.49 3.67
CA ASN A 195 -6.76 -3.69 3.11
C ASN A 195 -6.29 -4.01 1.67
N HIS A 196 -6.09 -3.00 0.80
CA HIS A 196 -5.53 -3.21 -0.54
C HIS A 196 -4.09 -3.70 -0.43
N LEU A 197 -3.28 -3.10 0.45
CA LEU A 197 -1.89 -3.51 0.68
C LEU A 197 -1.76 -4.95 1.20
N ALA A 198 -2.65 -5.35 2.11
CA ALA A 198 -2.74 -6.73 2.59
C ALA A 198 -3.16 -7.72 1.48
N MET A 199 -4.00 -7.31 0.53
CA MET A 199 -4.38 -8.15 -0.62
C MET A 199 -3.29 -8.21 -1.70
N LEU A 200 -2.59 -7.10 -1.98
CA LEU A 200 -1.47 -7.07 -2.92
C LEU A 200 -0.37 -8.06 -2.51
N SER A 201 -0.13 -8.20 -1.21
CA SER A 201 0.84 -9.12 -0.63
C SER A 201 0.29 -10.52 -0.32
N GLN A 202 -0.98 -10.80 -0.65
CA GLN A 202 -1.65 -12.06 -0.32
C GLN A 202 -1.53 -12.43 1.18
N ARG A 203 -1.59 -11.41 2.05
CA ARG A 203 -1.40 -11.51 3.50
C ARG A 203 -0.02 -11.99 3.97
N ASN A 204 1.00 -12.05 3.11
CA ASN A 204 2.39 -12.25 3.55
C ASN A 204 2.87 -10.99 4.28
N ALA A 205 3.18 -11.11 5.58
CA ALA A 205 3.52 -9.96 6.44
C ALA A 205 4.77 -9.19 5.99
N MET A 206 5.86 -9.86 5.63
CA MET A 206 7.09 -9.19 5.22
C MET A 206 6.95 -8.53 3.84
N ASN A 207 6.28 -9.20 2.90
CA ASN A 207 6.00 -8.59 1.60
C ASN A 207 4.97 -7.44 1.70
N CYS A 208 3.99 -7.54 2.61
CA CYS A 208 3.06 -6.44 2.92
C CYS A 208 3.81 -5.22 3.46
N CYS A 209 4.76 -5.44 4.37
CA CYS A 209 5.66 -4.41 4.88
C CYS A 209 6.40 -3.73 3.71
N ALA A 210 7.05 -4.53 2.85
CA ALA A 210 7.83 -4.01 1.74
C ALA A 210 6.99 -3.20 0.75
N ILE A 211 5.83 -3.72 0.29
CA ILE A 211 4.95 -2.99 -0.65
C ILE A 211 4.48 -1.68 -0.03
N SER A 212 4.00 -1.71 1.22
CA SER A 212 3.48 -0.54 1.92
C SER A 212 4.57 0.51 2.12
N SER A 213 5.74 0.11 2.63
CA SER A 213 6.88 1.02 2.82
C SER A 213 7.39 1.60 1.51
N ILE A 214 7.51 0.79 0.45
CA ILE A 214 7.94 1.29 -0.87
C ILE A 214 6.98 2.38 -1.36
N LEU A 215 5.67 2.12 -1.34
CA LEU A 215 4.67 3.08 -1.84
C LEU A 215 4.59 4.33 -0.97
N GLU A 216 4.62 4.19 0.36
CA GLU A 216 4.65 5.32 1.29
C GLU A 216 5.91 6.18 1.09
N HIS A 217 7.10 5.56 1.02
CA HIS A 217 8.34 6.31 0.83
C HIS A 217 8.41 6.94 -0.57
N CYS A 218 7.97 6.26 -1.63
CA CYS A 218 7.80 6.89 -2.96
C CYS A 218 6.91 8.14 -2.88
N GLY A 219 5.78 8.08 -2.16
CA GLY A 219 4.93 9.24 -1.91
C GLY A 219 5.63 10.35 -1.13
N VAL A 220 6.44 10.00 -0.12
CA VAL A 220 7.25 10.99 0.64
C VAL A 220 8.30 11.67 -0.24
N PHE A 221 8.91 10.95 -1.20
CA PHE A 221 9.78 11.53 -2.22
C PHE A 221 8.99 12.48 -3.15
N GLU A 222 7.80 12.08 -3.60
CA GLU A 222 6.91 12.92 -4.42
C GLU A 222 6.49 14.21 -3.70
N MET A 223 6.22 14.14 -2.39
CA MET A 223 5.89 15.28 -1.54
C MET A 223 7.07 16.23 -1.26
N GLY A 224 8.28 15.89 -1.71
CA GLY A 224 9.51 16.65 -1.45
C GLY A 224 10.02 16.54 -0.02
N GLN A 225 9.49 15.61 0.78
CA GLN A 225 9.89 15.39 2.18
C GLN A 225 11.16 14.54 2.33
N ALA A 226 11.66 13.98 1.22
CA ALA A 226 12.93 13.25 1.15
C ALA A 226 14.03 14.05 0.41
N ILE A 227 14.04 15.38 0.51
CA ILE A 227 15.03 16.25 -0.16
C ILE A 227 16.10 16.71 0.84
N GLY A 228 17.36 16.71 0.41
CA GLY A 228 18.49 17.23 1.19
C GLY A 228 18.80 16.36 2.40
N LEU A 229 18.86 16.95 3.60
CA LEU A 229 19.22 16.22 4.83
C LEU A 229 18.24 15.10 5.18
N PHE A 230 17.01 15.14 4.66
CA PHE A 230 15.97 14.14 4.92
C PHE A 230 16.01 12.96 3.94
N GLU A 231 16.80 13.02 2.86
CA GLU A 231 16.88 11.92 1.89
C GLU A 231 17.45 10.65 2.56
N ARG A 232 18.61 10.78 3.22
CA ARG A 232 19.22 9.67 3.96
C ARG A 232 18.30 9.13 5.05
N TYR A 233 17.59 10.02 5.74
CA TYR A 233 16.63 9.67 6.78
C TYR A 233 15.50 8.76 6.24
N GLN A 234 14.93 9.11 5.08
CA GLN A 234 13.88 8.30 4.45
C GLN A 234 14.43 7.00 3.85
N LEU A 235 15.61 7.03 3.25
CA LEU A 235 16.23 5.82 2.68
C LEU A 235 16.57 4.79 3.75
N LEU A 236 17.12 5.21 4.90
CA LEU A 236 17.40 4.31 6.01
C LEU A 236 16.10 3.73 6.60
N ALA A 237 15.05 4.54 6.73
CA ALA A 237 13.76 4.04 7.19
C ALA A 237 13.18 2.99 6.22
N LEU A 238 13.19 3.26 4.91
CA LEU A 238 12.78 2.29 3.89
C LEU A 238 13.61 1.00 3.99
N ALA A 239 14.93 1.12 4.09
CA ALA A 239 15.83 -0.02 4.17
C ALA A 239 15.56 -0.89 5.41
N TYR A 240 15.58 -0.30 6.61
CA TYR A 240 15.50 -1.05 7.86
C TYR A 240 14.08 -1.48 8.20
N GLN A 241 13.08 -0.62 8.02
CA GLN A 241 11.68 -0.96 8.32
C GLN A 241 11.06 -1.80 7.20
N GLY A 242 11.14 -1.31 5.97
CA GLY A 242 10.42 -1.86 4.81
C GLY A 242 11.11 -3.04 4.14
N LEU A 243 12.44 -2.97 4.02
CA LEU A 243 13.23 -3.94 3.25
C LEU A 243 14.05 -4.91 4.11
N ASN A 244 13.82 -4.93 5.43
CA ASN A 244 14.50 -5.82 6.38
C ASN A 244 16.04 -5.77 6.26
N ALA A 245 16.60 -4.57 6.08
CA ALA A 245 18.05 -4.40 5.99
C ALA A 245 18.75 -4.99 7.23
N ASN A 246 19.85 -5.69 7.00
CA ASN A 246 20.64 -6.40 8.02
C ASN A 246 19.81 -7.37 8.86
N ASN A 247 18.71 -7.89 8.29
CA ASN A 247 17.80 -8.87 8.89
C ASN A 247 17.09 -8.41 10.17
N ILE A 248 17.15 -7.12 10.49
CA ILE A 248 16.80 -6.61 11.83
C ILE A 248 15.34 -6.87 12.21
N VAL A 249 14.40 -6.69 11.29
CA VAL A 249 12.96 -6.87 11.56
C VAL A 249 12.66 -8.34 11.78
N TYR A 250 13.19 -9.20 10.91
CA TYR A 250 13.01 -10.64 10.99
C TYR A 250 13.63 -11.21 12.28
N GLU A 251 14.86 -10.82 12.61
CA GLU A 251 15.56 -11.29 13.81
C GLU A 251 14.85 -10.86 15.09
N MET A 252 14.53 -9.58 15.23
CA MET A 252 13.81 -9.08 16.41
C MET A 252 12.44 -9.75 16.55
N THR A 253 11.71 -9.93 15.45
CA THR A 253 10.41 -10.60 15.48
C THR A 253 10.56 -12.06 15.90
N LYS A 254 11.57 -12.76 15.39
CA LYS A 254 11.86 -14.16 15.72
C LYS A 254 12.26 -14.31 17.20
N ASN A 255 13.13 -13.44 17.70
CA ASN A 255 13.60 -13.45 19.08
C ASN A 255 12.45 -13.21 20.08
N ASN A 256 11.48 -12.38 19.71
CA ASN A 256 10.33 -12.03 20.53
C ASN A 256 9.05 -12.83 20.21
N GLY A 257 9.05 -13.73 19.22
CA GLY A 257 7.84 -14.30 18.66
C GLY A 257 7.06 -15.26 19.58
N ASN A 258 7.73 -15.91 20.53
CA ASN A 258 7.11 -16.91 21.40
C ASN A 258 6.55 -16.32 22.71
N THR A 259 7.32 -15.46 23.36
CA THR A 259 7.01 -14.94 24.72
C THR A 259 7.24 -13.44 24.84
N GLY A 260 7.59 -12.77 23.73
CA GLY A 260 7.89 -11.35 23.73
C GLY A 260 6.65 -10.48 23.84
N THR A 261 6.90 -9.21 24.09
CA THR A 261 5.92 -8.14 24.21
C THR A 261 6.46 -6.90 23.50
N ILE A 262 5.68 -5.82 23.44
CA ILE A 262 6.19 -4.53 22.94
C ILE A 262 7.43 -4.10 23.76
N GLY A 263 7.44 -4.29 25.08
CA GLY A 263 8.55 -3.88 25.94
C GLY A 263 9.84 -4.68 25.69
N THR A 264 9.75 -5.98 25.41
CA THR A 264 10.95 -6.78 25.10
C THR A 264 11.53 -6.43 23.73
N VAL A 265 10.67 -6.07 22.76
CA VAL A 265 11.15 -5.53 21.47
C VAL A 265 11.80 -4.16 21.64
N VAL A 266 11.29 -3.29 22.52
CA VAL A 266 11.95 -2.02 22.88
C VAL A 266 13.33 -2.30 23.45
N GLN A 267 13.45 -3.22 24.41
CA GLN A 267 14.73 -3.60 25.00
C GLN A 267 15.72 -4.09 23.94
N GLU A 268 15.32 -5.02 23.07
CA GLU A 268 16.20 -5.54 22.02
C GLU A 268 16.60 -4.46 21.00
N THR A 269 15.69 -3.52 20.67
CA THR A 269 16.01 -2.38 19.80
C THR A 269 17.12 -1.52 20.40
N VAL A 270 17.06 -1.25 21.70
CA VAL A 270 18.07 -0.46 22.42
C VAL A 270 19.39 -1.21 22.53
N GLU A 271 19.35 -2.50 22.91
CA GLU A 271 20.54 -3.35 23.00
C GLU A 271 21.28 -3.42 21.67
N ARG A 272 20.56 -3.66 20.57
CA ARG A 272 21.13 -3.71 19.23
C ARG A 272 21.69 -2.36 18.78
N ALA A 273 20.99 -1.26 19.07
CA ALA A 273 21.48 0.09 18.75
C ALA A 273 22.76 0.46 19.52
N ILE A 274 22.94 -0.05 20.75
CA ILE A 274 24.17 0.11 21.53
C ILE A 274 25.29 -0.75 20.94
N GLU A 275 25.00 -2.02 20.63
CA GLU A 275 25.96 -2.97 20.04
C GLU A 275 26.53 -2.43 18.71
N ASP A 276 25.65 -1.93 17.84
CA ASP A 276 26.01 -1.38 16.54
C ASP A 276 26.56 0.06 16.61
N GLY A 277 26.69 0.62 17.83
CA GLY A 277 27.25 1.96 18.05
C GLY A 277 26.39 3.11 17.52
N VAL A 278 25.11 2.86 17.22
CA VAL A 278 24.14 3.86 16.72
C VAL A 278 23.82 4.88 17.82
N ILE A 279 23.79 4.42 19.07
CA ILE A 279 23.58 5.26 20.26
C ILE A 279 24.68 5.02 21.29
N SER A 280 24.87 5.98 22.19
CA SER A 280 25.77 5.85 23.33
C SER A 280 25.20 6.56 24.56
N VAL A 281 25.66 6.17 25.75
CA VAL A 281 25.29 6.87 26.98
C VAL A 281 25.86 8.29 26.94
N ASP A 282 25.00 9.29 27.12
CA ASP A 282 25.40 10.69 27.28
C ASP A 282 25.74 11.00 28.74
N LYS A 283 24.82 10.68 29.64
CA LYS A 283 24.98 10.90 31.08
C LYS A 283 24.13 9.94 31.91
N THR A 284 24.53 9.75 33.16
CA THR A 284 23.77 8.98 34.15
C THR A 284 23.14 9.94 35.16
N MET A 285 21.84 9.81 35.35
CA MET A 285 21.06 10.60 36.30
C MET A 285 21.25 10.09 37.73
N PRO A 286 20.90 10.88 38.78
CA PRO A 286 21.07 10.47 40.18
C PRO A 286 20.38 9.15 40.57
N SER A 287 19.30 8.78 39.87
CA SER A 287 18.59 7.50 40.07
C SER A 287 19.32 6.28 39.51
N GLY A 288 20.41 6.48 38.75
CA GLY A 288 21.07 5.45 37.96
C GLY A 288 20.54 5.33 36.53
N TYR A 289 19.48 6.06 36.17
CA TYR A 289 18.94 6.09 34.81
C TYR A 289 19.96 6.64 33.81
N LYS A 290 20.14 5.96 32.68
CA LYS A 290 21.06 6.36 31.61
C LYS A 290 20.31 7.15 30.54
N VAL A 291 20.71 8.40 30.35
CA VAL A 291 20.29 9.21 29.21
C VAL A 291 21.20 8.89 28.04
N TYR A 292 20.63 8.54 26.90
CA TYR A 292 21.38 8.23 25.69
C TYR A 292 21.42 9.42 24.72
N LYS A 293 22.45 9.44 23.87
CA LYS A 293 22.54 10.29 22.69
C LYS A 293 22.66 9.43 21.43
N ALA A 294 22.09 9.91 20.33
CA ALA A 294 22.28 9.30 19.03
C ALA A 294 23.63 9.72 18.45
N ASN A 295 24.48 8.75 18.13
CA ASN A 295 25.71 8.99 17.37
C ASN A 295 25.36 9.21 15.89
N ASP A 296 24.27 8.58 15.43
CA ASP A 296 23.66 8.80 14.12
C ASP A 296 22.13 8.94 14.25
N VAL A 297 21.63 10.16 14.05
CA VAL A 297 20.22 10.50 14.24
C VAL A 297 19.31 9.79 13.23
N SER A 298 19.73 9.67 11.97
CA SER A 298 18.91 9.04 10.94
C SER A 298 18.88 7.53 11.11
N LEU A 299 20.01 6.93 11.47
CA LEU A 299 20.09 5.49 11.70
C LEU A 299 19.37 5.08 12.99
N TRP A 300 19.44 5.89 14.06
CA TRP A 300 18.62 5.68 15.25
C TRP A 300 17.13 5.62 14.91
N ASN A 301 16.64 6.59 14.11
CA ASN A 301 15.25 6.58 13.67
C ASN A 301 14.90 5.32 12.87
N ALA A 302 15.80 4.86 12.00
CA ALA A 302 15.59 3.63 11.22
C ALA A 302 15.50 2.38 12.12
N TYR A 303 16.28 2.33 13.20
CA TYR A 303 16.18 1.26 14.21
C TYR A 303 14.84 1.34 14.97
N CYS A 304 14.40 2.54 15.35
CA CYS A 304 13.06 2.73 15.93
C CYS A 304 11.95 2.28 14.97
N ALA A 305 12.08 2.58 13.67
CA ALA A 305 11.10 2.18 12.66
C ALA A 305 11.04 0.66 12.49
N ALA A 306 12.20 -0.01 12.46
CA ALA A 306 12.30 -1.47 12.45
C ALA A 306 11.74 -2.12 13.73
N GLY A 307 12.08 -1.57 14.91
CA GLY A 307 11.54 -2.03 16.19
C GLY A 307 10.03 -1.85 16.29
N THR A 308 9.49 -0.74 15.78
CA THR A 308 8.04 -0.50 15.71
C THR A 308 7.33 -1.56 14.84
N MET A 309 7.95 -1.93 13.71
CA MET A 309 7.43 -2.98 12.84
C MET A 309 7.48 -4.36 13.52
N SER A 310 8.62 -4.70 14.13
CA SER A 310 8.79 -5.94 14.90
C SER A 310 7.78 -6.03 16.05
N ALA A 311 7.59 -4.96 16.81
CA ALA A 311 6.59 -4.89 17.88
C ALA A 311 5.16 -5.07 17.35
N THR A 312 4.88 -4.55 16.15
CA THR A 312 3.61 -4.78 15.46
C THR A 312 3.41 -6.25 15.10
N MET A 313 4.41 -6.89 14.50
CA MET A 313 4.37 -8.31 14.16
C MET A 313 4.22 -9.20 15.41
N VAL A 314 4.94 -8.91 16.49
CA VAL A 314 4.86 -9.63 17.77
C VAL A 314 3.49 -9.44 18.43
N ASN A 315 3.06 -8.20 18.66
CA ASN A 315 1.86 -7.94 19.45
C ASN A 315 0.55 -8.25 18.67
N CYS A 316 0.45 -7.80 17.42
CA CYS A 316 -0.72 -8.09 16.60
C CYS A 316 -0.74 -9.56 16.14
N GLY A 317 0.43 -10.16 15.92
CA GLY A 317 0.58 -11.59 15.63
C GLY A 317 0.20 -12.48 16.81
N ALA A 318 0.55 -12.10 18.04
CA ALA A 318 0.10 -12.83 19.23
C ALA A 318 -1.42 -12.79 19.40
N LEU A 319 -2.05 -11.63 19.14
CA LEU A 319 -3.50 -11.48 19.17
C LEU A 319 -4.21 -12.15 17.97
N ARG A 320 -3.52 -12.27 16.83
CA ARG A 320 -4.11 -12.54 15.51
C ARG A 320 -5.25 -11.58 15.16
N GLY A 321 -5.07 -10.31 15.53
CA GLY A 321 -6.06 -9.25 15.34
C GLY A 321 -5.41 -7.90 15.06
N ALA A 322 -5.93 -7.17 14.07
CA ALA A 322 -5.37 -5.90 13.61
C ALA A 322 -5.62 -4.73 14.58
N GLN A 323 -6.67 -4.80 15.40
CA GLN A 323 -7.12 -3.69 16.25
C GLN A 323 -6.06 -3.19 17.25
N ALA A 324 -5.11 -4.04 17.63
CA ALA A 324 -4.04 -3.68 18.57
C ALA A 324 -2.96 -2.79 17.96
N VAL A 325 -2.94 -2.59 16.63
CA VAL A 325 -1.83 -1.89 15.96
C VAL A 325 -1.75 -0.42 16.34
N SER A 326 -2.87 0.27 16.53
CA SER A 326 -2.87 1.67 16.96
C SER A 326 -2.23 1.83 18.34
N SER A 327 -2.54 0.92 19.27
CA SER A 327 -1.93 0.86 20.61
C SER A 327 -0.45 0.47 20.54
N THR A 328 -0.10 -0.46 19.65
CA THR A 328 1.29 -0.91 19.48
C THR A 328 2.20 0.22 18.98
N LEU A 329 1.75 0.94 17.95
CA LEU A 329 2.46 2.11 17.42
C LEU A 329 2.65 3.19 18.49
N LEU A 330 1.62 3.43 19.31
CA LEU A 330 1.67 4.42 20.39
C LEU A 330 2.68 3.99 21.45
N TYR A 331 2.48 2.82 22.05
CA TYR A 331 3.23 2.44 23.25
C TYR A 331 4.64 1.94 22.96
N PHE A 332 4.97 1.47 21.75
CA PHE A 332 6.36 1.24 21.37
C PHE A 332 7.15 2.56 21.45
N ASN A 333 6.60 3.62 20.85
CA ASN A 333 7.25 4.93 20.80
C ASN A 333 7.26 5.61 22.16
N ASP A 334 6.16 5.51 22.91
CA ASP A 334 6.10 6.01 24.28
C ASP A 334 7.21 5.35 25.14
N MET A 335 7.30 4.02 25.13
CA MET A 335 8.26 3.28 25.94
C MET A 335 9.71 3.50 25.50
N ILE A 336 10.02 3.53 24.20
CA ILE A 336 11.41 3.70 23.76
C ILE A 336 11.97 5.08 24.13
N GLU A 337 11.12 6.12 24.10
CA GLU A 337 11.51 7.44 24.58
C GLU A 337 11.81 7.44 26.08
N LYS A 338 11.04 6.69 26.86
CA LYS A 338 11.19 6.63 28.32
C LYS A 338 12.33 5.71 28.73
N GLU A 339 12.65 4.70 27.94
CA GLU A 339 13.80 3.83 28.14
C GLU A 339 15.13 4.53 27.83
N THR A 340 15.15 5.46 26.86
CA THR A 340 16.41 6.01 26.34
C THR A 340 16.61 7.52 26.49
N SER A 341 15.52 8.29 26.67
CA SER A 341 15.47 9.75 26.49
C SER A 341 15.81 10.24 25.08
N LEU A 342 15.84 9.35 24.09
CA LEU A 342 15.95 9.69 22.67
C LEU A 342 14.55 9.80 22.05
N PRO A 343 14.37 10.58 20.98
CA PRO A 343 13.09 10.65 20.28
C PRO A 343 12.69 9.30 19.69
N GLY A 344 11.39 9.00 19.74
CA GLY A 344 10.81 7.81 19.11
C GLY A 344 10.84 7.88 17.58
N CYS A 345 10.27 6.84 16.96
CA CYS A 345 10.14 6.74 15.51
C CYS A 345 9.43 7.98 14.93
N ASP A 346 10.03 8.51 13.89
CA ASP A 346 9.56 9.70 13.20
C ASP A 346 9.46 10.95 14.08
N TRP A 347 10.33 11.02 15.10
CA TRP A 347 10.43 12.12 16.06
C TRP A 347 9.10 12.41 16.76
N GLY A 348 8.42 11.34 17.16
CA GLY A 348 7.10 11.40 17.81
C GLY A 348 5.92 11.45 16.83
N ARG A 349 6.15 11.56 15.51
CA ARG A 349 5.04 11.59 14.54
C ARG A 349 4.34 10.24 14.40
N VAL A 350 5.04 9.11 14.58
CA VAL A 350 4.38 7.80 14.65
C VAL A 350 3.49 7.71 15.89
N GLU A 351 3.99 8.14 17.06
CA GLU A 351 3.20 8.19 18.29
C GLU A 351 1.97 9.09 18.15
N GLY A 352 2.14 10.32 17.65
CA GLY A 352 1.03 11.24 17.42
C GLY A 352 0.00 10.70 16.42
N THR A 353 0.46 10.06 15.34
CA THR A 353 -0.42 9.35 14.40
C THR A 353 -1.21 8.25 15.10
N ALA A 354 -0.54 7.50 15.98
CA ALA A 354 -1.11 6.38 16.71
C ALA A 354 -2.14 6.82 17.78
N VAL A 355 -1.96 8.00 18.39
CA VAL A 355 -2.97 8.61 19.28
C VAL A 355 -4.26 8.88 18.52
N GLY A 356 -4.18 9.61 17.41
CA GLY A 356 -5.36 9.92 16.58
C GLY A 356 -6.00 8.66 16.01
N PHE A 357 -5.18 7.74 15.50
CA PHE A 357 -5.65 6.47 14.96
C PHE A 357 -6.33 5.60 16.02
N SER A 358 -5.80 5.52 17.25
CA SER A 358 -6.46 4.81 18.35
C SER A 358 -7.83 5.40 18.64
N PHE A 359 -7.94 6.72 18.72
CA PHE A 359 -9.20 7.40 18.93
C PHE A 359 -10.21 7.13 17.81
N PHE A 360 -9.83 7.29 16.54
CA PHE A 360 -10.72 7.11 15.39
C PHE A 360 -10.96 5.65 14.98
N SER A 361 -10.33 4.68 15.64
CA SER A 361 -10.68 3.26 15.50
C SER A 361 -11.52 2.73 16.68
N HIS A 362 -11.72 3.54 17.73
CA HIS A 362 -12.41 3.14 18.95
C HIS A 362 -13.42 4.19 19.46
N SER A 363 -13.90 5.07 18.57
CA SER A 363 -14.87 6.12 18.94
C SER A 363 -15.97 6.28 17.89
N ILE A 364 -16.91 7.19 18.18
CA ILE A 364 -18.10 7.46 17.38
C ILE A 364 -17.89 8.56 16.31
N TYR A 365 -16.73 9.21 16.27
CA TYR A 365 -16.53 10.45 15.51
C TYR A 365 -16.12 10.27 14.05
N GLY A 366 -15.81 9.04 13.65
CA GLY A 366 -15.35 8.71 12.29
C GLY A 366 -14.30 7.62 12.33
N GLY A 367 -13.58 7.45 11.21
CA GLY A 367 -12.59 6.39 11.04
C GLY A 367 -13.25 5.01 10.85
N GLY A 368 -12.71 3.98 11.49
CA GLY A 368 -13.17 2.60 11.32
C GLY A 368 -12.14 1.56 11.77
N GLY A 369 -12.25 0.33 11.27
CA GLY A 369 -11.23 -0.70 11.50
C GLY A 369 -9.89 -0.33 10.83
N PRO A 370 -8.75 -0.87 11.30
CA PRO A 370 -7.42 -0.56 10.75
C PRO A 370 -7.31 -0.64 9.22
N GLY A 371 -8.04 -1.57 8.61
CA GLY A 371 -8.03 -1.86 7.19
C GLY A 371 -8.41 -0.70 6.25
N VAL A 372 -9.20 0.26 6.72
CA VAL A 372 -9.70 1.36 5.88
C VAL A 372 -8.78 2.60 5.86
N PHE A 373 -7.77 2.63 6.75
CA PHE A 373 -6.82 3.73 6.82
C PHE A 373 -5.74 3.65 5.73
N ASN A 374 -5.12 4.79 5.43
CA ASN A 374 -4.04 4.96 4.46
C ASN A 374 -3.24 6.24 4.77
N GLY A 375 -2.12 6.44 4.09
CA GLY A 375 -1.24 7.59 4.32
C GLY A 375 -1.79 8.92 3.77
N ASN A 376 -2.88 8.87 3.00
CA ASN A 376 -3.66 10.05 2.60
C ASN A 376 -4.69 10.45 3.65
N HIS A 377 -5.29 9.48 4.36
CA HIS A 377 -6.37 9.71 5.31
C HIS A 377 -5.98 10.70 6.42
N VAL A 378 -6.86 11.66 6.71
CA VAL A 378 -6.60 12.80 7.61
C VAL A 378 -6.05 12.41 8.99
N VAL A 379 -6.43 11.23 9.50
CA VAL A 379 -5.99 10.69 10.79
C VAL A 379 -4.59 10.06 10.76
N THR A 380 -4.21 9.45 9.63
CA THR A 380 -3.03 8.59 9.53
C THR A 380 -1.92 9.13 8.63
N ARG A 381 -2.10 10.34 8.09
CA ARG A 381 -1.16 11.00 7.18
C ARG A 381 0.07 11.64 7.82
N HIS A 382 0.07 11.79 9.15
CA HIS A 382 1.04 12.65 9.85
C HIS A 382 2.46 12.09 9.91
N SER A 383 2.60 10.77 10.05
CA SER A 383 3.89 10.11 9.92
C SER A 383 4.34 10.07 8.46
N THR A 384 5.63 10.28 8.23
CA THR A 384 6.29 10.33 6.92
C THR A 384 6.70 8.93 6.45
N GLY A 385 5.68 8.09 6.25
CA GLY A 385 5.83 6.76 5.66
C GLY A 385 6.12 5.60 6.62
N MET A 386 6.20 5.86 7.93
CA MET A 386 6.63 4.86 8.92
C MET A 386 5.50 4.23 9.75
N ALA A 387 4.28 4.78 9.69
CA ALA A 387 3.13 4.27 10.43
C ALA A 387 2.28 3.27 9.60
N ILE A 388 1.91 3.62 8.37
CA ILE A 388 1.03 2.80 7.51
C ILE A 388 1.58 1.40 7.21
N PRO A 389 2.91 1.19 7.04
CA PRO A 389 3.45 -0.17 6.89
C PRO A 389 3.06 -1.09 8.04
N CYS A 390 3.12 -0.61 9.29
CA CYS A 390 2.71 -1.38 10.46
C CYS A 390 1.21 -1.71 10.41
N VAL A 391 0.37 -0.74 10.02
CA VAL A 391 -1.08 -0.95 9.89
C VAL A 391 -1.41 -2.02 8.85
N ALA A 392 -0.79 -1.95 7.67
CA ALA A 392 -0.97 -2.93 6.61
C ALA A 392 -0.53 -4.34 7.04
N VAL A 393 0.59 -4.45 7.76
CA VAL A 393 1.08 -5.73 8.31
C VAL A 393 0.13 -6.30 9.36
N ALA A 394 -0.39 -5.47 10.27
CA ALA A 394 -1.36 -5.93 11.26
C ALA A 394 -2.65 -6.45 10.62
N VAL A 395 -3.11 -5.79 9.54
CA VAL A 395 -4.25 -6.24 8.73
C VAL A 395 -3.96 -7.58 8.04
N ALA A 396 -2.74 -7.77 7.52
CA ALA A 396 -2.34 -9.05 6.92
C ALA A 396 -2.35 -10.21 7.95
N LEU A 397 -1.93 -9.94 9.20
CA LEU A 397 -1.88 -10.92 10.30
C LEU A 397 -3.23 -11.26 10.93
N ASP A 398 -4.25 -10.44 10.69
CA ASP A 398 -5.61 -10.58 11.23
C ASP A 398 -6.29 -11.87 10.77
N ALA A 399 -6.83 -12.64 11.72
CA ALA A 399 -7.50 -13.92 11.46
C ALA A 399 -9.02 -13.79 11.17
N GLY A 400 -9.50 -12.62 10.77
CA GLY A 400 -10.90 -12.38 10.43
C GLY A 400 -11.70 -11.77 11.58
N THR A 401 -11.09 -10.89 12.38
CA THR A 401 -11.77 -10.20 13.48
C THR A 401 -12.43 -8.89 13.04
N GLN A 402 -12.09 -8.40 11.84
CA GLN A 402 -12.58 -7.14 11.29
C GLN A 402 -13.87 -7.30 10.48
N MET A 403 -14.83 -6.39 10.68
CA MET A 403 -16.03 -6.30 9.82
C MET A 403 -15.68 -5.78 8.42
N PHE A 404 -14.89 -4.71 8.34
CA PHE A 404 -14.34 -4.16 7.10
C PHE A 404 -13.00 -4.85 6.77
N SER A 405 -13.05 -6.15 6.54
CA SER A 405 -11.88 -6.97 6.23
C SER A 405 -11.33 -6.72 4.81
N PRO A 406 -10.11 -7.21 4.52
CA PRO A 406 -9.59 -7.20 3.15
C PRO A 406 -10.52 -7.89 2.15
N GLU A 407 -11.15 -8.99 2.51
CA GLU A 407 -12.07 -9.72 1.64
C GLU A 407 -13.32 -8.92 1.32
N SER A 408 -13.85 -8.12 2.26
CA SER A 408 -15.06 -7.33 2.02
C SER A 408 -14.82 -6.04 1.23
N THR A 409 -13.60 -5.49 1.32
CA THR A 409 -13.27 -4.18 0.74
C THR A 409 -12.35 -4.24 -0.48
N SER A 410 -11.60 -5.33 -0.64
CA SER A 410 -10.41 -5.39 -1.50
C SER A 410 -10.27 -6.70 -2.27
N ALA A 411 -11.27 -7.59 -2.29
CA ALA A 411 -11.19 -8.88 -2.98
C ALA A 411 -10.72 -8.77 -4.44
N ILE A 412 -11.22 -7.77 -5.18
CA ILE A 412 -10.84 -7.56 -6.58
C ILE A 412 -9.36 -7.19 -6.76
N VAL A 413 -8.73 -6.59 -5.73
CA VAL A 413 -7.31 -6.25 -5.76
C VAL A 413 -6.47 -7.52 -5.76
N LEU A 414 -6.82 -8.52 -4.93
CA LEU A 414 -6.13 -9.80 -4.93
C LEU A 414 -6.23 -10.44 -6.32
N ASP A 415 -7.43 -10.57 -6.86
CA ASP A 415 -7.63 -11.23 -8.16
C ASP A 415 -6.84 -10.56 -9.29
N THR A 416 -6.72 -9.23 -9.24
CA THR A 416 -6.04 -8.42 -10.26
C THR A 416 -4.51 -8.54 -10.19
N PHE A 417 -3.93 -8.63 -9.00
CA PHE A 417 -2.47 -8.53 -8.80
C PHE A 417 -1.79 -9.82 -8.34
N GLN A 418 -2.53 -10.92 -8.12
CA GLN A 418 -2.03 -12.18 -7.53
C GLN A 418 -0.84 -12.84 -8.26
N ASP A 419 -0.65 -12.58 -9.55
CA ASP A 419 0.41 -13.12 -10.41
C ASP A 419 1.41 -12.05 -10.87
N VAL A 420 1.35 -10.83 -10.30
CA VAL A 420 2.27 -9.73 -10.62
C VAL A 420 3.56 -9.88 -9.79
N PRO A 421 4.73 -10.17 -10.38
CA PRO A 421 5.92 -10.58 -9.63
C PRO A 421 6.37 -9.60 -8.54
N ILE A 422 6.41 -8.30 -8.85
CA ILE A 422 6.80 -7.24 -7.91
C ILE A 422 5.83 -7.09 -6.73
N MET A 423 4.58 -7.53 -6.87
CA MET A 423 3.62 -7.57 -5.76
C MET A 423 3.74 -8.88 -4.97
N MET A 424 4.11 -9.99 -5.61
CA MET A 424 4.28 -11.27 -4.94
C MET A 424 5.55 -11.32 -4.08
N ASN A 425 6.69 -10.85 -4.61
CA ASN A 425 8.00 -10.99 -3.99
C ASN A 425 8.82 -9.67 -4.01
N PRO A 426 8.29 -8.56 -3.48
CA PRO A 426 8.91 -7.24 -3.53
C PRO A 426 10.35 -7.22 -3.01
N LEU A 427 10.64 -7.92 -1.90
CA LEU A 427 11.99 -7.98 -1.32
C LEU A 427 13.01 -8.61 -2.30
N GLN A 428 12.62 -9.68 -2.99
CA GLN A 428 13.48 -10.37 -3.95
C GLN A 428 13.71 -9.53 -5.20
N GLU A 429 12.64 -8.93 -5.74
CA GLU A 429 12.70 -8.09 -6.93
C GLU A 429 13.54 -6.83 -6.70
N VAL A 430 13.38 -6.17 -5.54
CA VAL A 430 14.20 -5.00 -5.16
C VAL A 430 15.67 -5.39 -5.03
N ALA A 431 15.98 -6.51 -4.39
CA ALA A 431 17.36 -6.99 -4.25
C ALA A 431 17.99 -7.42 -5.58
N ALA A 432 17.20 -7.96 -6.51
CA ALA A 432 17.66 -8.33 -7.85
C ALA A 432 17.94 -7.11 -8.75
N ALA A 433 17.31 -5.96 -8.46
CA ALA A 433 17.49 -4.70 -9.17
C ALA A 433 18.66 -3.84 -8.65
N VAL A 434 19.27 -4.25 -7.54
CA VAL A 434 20.58 -3.76 -7.06
C VAL A 434 21.67 -4.53 -7.77
#